data_AF-A0A7X1PPH8-F1
#
_entry.id   AF-A0A7X1PPH8-F1
#
_cell.length_a   1.000
_cell.length_b   1.000
_cell.length_c   1.000
_cell.angle_alpha   90.00
_cell.angle_beta   90.00
_cell.angle_gamma   90.00
#
_symmetry.space_group_name_H-M   'P 1'
#
loop_
_entity.id
_entity.type
_entity.pdbx_description
1 polymer ?
#
loop_
_entity_poly.entity_id
_entity_poly.type
_entity_poly.pdbx_seq_one_letter_code
_entity_poly.pdbx_strand_id
1 'polypeptide(L)'
;MIAAFGRAASGSSKLSKVTDGSSGSGGQAAKANINIAKDFISKPQSIWGRSADEIANDFRAAGYEINVRQSTRGSGQALIVEVKGHPQISQIQVHPGGGRHEGAYYKVSTTTEGTIKVVDPSTYKPTPGEKAKIVSGG
;
A
#
# COMPACT_ATOMS: atom_id res chain seq x y z
N MET A 1 55.42 11.77 -47.65
CA MET A 1 56.06 12.16 -46.37
C MET A 1 55.22 11.60 -45.24
N ILE A 2 55.89 10.90 -44.33
CA ILE A 2 55.37 10.06 -43.25
C ILE A 2 55.40 10.89 -41.96
N ALA A 3 54.38 10.77 -41.10
CA ALA A 3 54.55 10.79 -39.65
C ALA A 3 53.33 10.16 -38.97
N ALA A 4 53.55 8.98 -38.41
CA ALA A 4 52.69 8.30 -37.44
C ALA A 4 53.39 8.33 -36.08
N PHE A 5 52.64 8.67 -35.02
CA PHE A 5 52.85 8.36 -33.60
C PHE A 5 51.45 8.53 -32.97
N GLY A 6 50.85 7.66 -32.18
CA GLY A 6 51.30 6.48 -31.45
C GLY A 6 50.61 6.47 -30.08
N ARG A 7 49.71 5.49 -29.87
CA ARG A 7 49.41 4.80 -28.60
C ARG A 7 48.56 5.50 -27.53
N ALA A 8 47.41 4.89 -27.20
CA ALA A 8 47.12 4.32 -25.87
C ALA A 8 45.82 3.49 -25.92
N ALA A 9 45.94 2.20 -25.62
CA ALA A 9 44.81 1.35 -25.27
C ALA A 9 44.46 1.58 -23.79
N SER A 10 43.18 1.71 -23.47
CA SER A 10 42.68 1.50 -22.12
C SER A 10 41.27 0.91 -22.21
N GLY A 11 41.20 -0.41 -22.21
CA GLY A 11 39.97 -1.11 -21.83
C GLY A 11 39.68 -0.78 -20.38
N SER A 12 38.52 -0.19 -20.11
CA SER A 12 37.97 -0.10 -18.76
C SER A 12 36.66 -0.86 -18.73
N SER A 13 36.72 -1.98 -18.05
CA SER A 13 35.64 -2.87 -17.69
C SER A 13 34.57 -2.16 -16.85
N LYS A 14 33.31 -2.44 -17.18
CA LYS A 14 32.23 -2.81 -16.24
C LYS A 14 31.84 -1.75 -15.20
N LEU A 15 30.69 -1.11 -15.41
CA LEU A 15 29.80 -0.78 -14.30
C LEU A 15 28.33 -0.73 -14.74
N SER A 16 27.68 -1.87 -14.66
CA SER A 16 26.22 -1.98 -14.61
C SER A 16 25.78 -1.41 -13.26
N LYS A 17 25.29 -0.18 -13.20
CA LYS A 17 24.60 0.30 -12.00
C LYS A 17 23.17 -0.22 -12.03
N VAL A 18 22.99 -1.41 -11.47
CA VAL A 18 21.74 -1.85 -10.87
C VAL A 18 21.33 -0.77 -9.88
N THR A 19 20.19 -0.14 -10.10
CA THR A 19 19.40 0.44 -9.01
C THR A 19 18.08 -0.32 -8.99
N ASP A 20 18.10 -1.41 -8.23
CA ASP A 20 16.94 -1.99 -7.58
C ASP A 20 16.12 -0.86 -6.96
N GLY A 21 14.98 -0.54 -7.57
CA GLY A 21 13.94 0.29 -6.99
C GLY A 21 13.14 -0.51 -5.95
N SER A 22 13.82 -1.12 -4.99
CA SER A 22 13.20 -1.68 -3.80
C SER A 22 12.94 -0.53 -2.82
N SER A 23 11.81 0.14 -3.03
CA SER A 23 11.32 1.18 -2.13
C SER A 23 10.37 0.53 -1.13
N GLY A 24 10.83 0.32 0.10
CA GLY A 24 9.98 -0.10 1.22
C GLY A 24 10.52 -1.25 2.07
N SER A 25 11.77 -1.16 2.55
CA SER A 25 12.22 -1.96 3.70
C SER A 25 11.70 -1.32 4.99
N GLY A 26 10.52 -1.76 5.44
CA GLY A 26 9.96 -1.44 6.75
C GLY A 26 8.85 -2.44 7.09
N GLY A 27 9.17 -3.49 7.84
CA GLY A 27 8.19 -4.45 8.36
C GLY A 27 8.09 -5.79 7.65
N GLN A 28 9.21 -6.43 7.31
CA GLN A 28 9.24 -7.86 6.94
C GLN A 28 9.27 -8.74 8.21
N ALA A 29 8.39 -8.48 9.17
CA ALA A 29 8.11 -9.42 10.25
C ALA A 29 6.96 -10.31 9.76
N ALA A 30 7.31 -11.37 9.02
CA ALA A 30 6.43 -12.45 8.58
C ALA A 30 5.02 -11.99 8.16
N LYS A 31 4.83 -11.59 6.89
CA LYS A 31 3.51 -11.77 6.26
C LYS A 31 3.24 -13.28 6.27
N ALA A 32 2.71 -13.78 7.38
CA ALA A 32 2.03 -15.07 7.43
C ALA A 32 1.04 -15.12 6.26
N ASN A 33 0.59 -16.31 5.88
CA ASN A 33 -0.38 -16.52 4.79
C ASN A 33 -1.76 -15.89 5.13
N ILE A 34 -1.81 -14.57 5.31
CA ILE A 34 -2.94 -13.76 5.70
C ILE A 34 -3.57 -13.29 4.41
N ASN A 35 -4.86 -13.60 4.26
CA ASN A 35 -5.66 -13.12 3.16
C ASN A 35 -6.61 -12.05 3.70
N ILE A 36 -6.46 -10.81 3.24
CA ILE A 36 -7.25 -9.68 3.76
C ILE A 36 -8.76 -9.90 3.60
N ALA A 37 -9.21 -10.63 2.57
CA ALA A 37 -10.63 -10.94 2.42
C ALA A 37 -11.16 -11.84 3.55
N LYS A 38 -10.34 -12.73 4.10
CA LYS A 38 -10.78 -13.69 5.13
C LYS A 38 -10.46 -13.21 6.55
N ASP A 39 -9.29 -12.59 6.74
CA ASP A 39 -8.71 -12.37 8.05
C ASP A 39 -8.91 -10.94 8.58
N PHE A 40 -9.31 -9.97 7.74
CA PHE A 40 -9.34 -8.57 8.14
C PHE A 40 -10.20 -8.29 9.37
N ILE A 41 -11.36 -8.93 9.50
CA ILE A 41 -12.27 -8.68 10.62
C ILE A 41 -11.65 -9.15 11.95
N SER A 42 -10.93 -10.28 11.95
CA SER A 42 -10.28 -10.81 13.15
C SER A 42 -8.92 -10.17 13.43
N LYS A 43 -8.21 -9.75 12.39
CA LYS A 43 -6.86 -9.18 12.46
C LYS A 43 -6.72 -7.94 11.56
N PRO A 44 -7.40 -6.83 11.88
CA PRO A 44 -7.42 -5.63 11.03
C PRO A 44 -6.03 -5.03 10.80
N GLN A 45 -5.13 -5.11 11.79
CA GLN A 45 -3.74 -4.66 11.70
C GLN A 45 -2.93 -5.30 10.56
N SER A 46 -3.32 -6.49 10.08
CA SER A 46 -2.61 -7.21 9.02
C SER A 46 -2.61 -6.53 7.65
N ILE A 47 -3.49 -5.53 7.45
CA ILE A 47 -3.53 -4.73 6.22
C ILE A 47 -2.39 -3.73 6.13
N TRP A 48 -1.73 -3.42 7.25
CA TRP A 48 -0.68 -2.40 7.30
C TRP A 48 0.48 -2.73 6.36
N GLY A 49 0.92 -1.73 5.59
CA GLY A 49 1.98 -1.89 4.60
C GLY A 49 1.58 -2.68 3.34
N ARG A 50 0.32 -3.09 3.20
CA ARG A 50 -0.19 -3.69 1.95
C ARG A 50 -0.49 -2.60 0.93
N SER A 51 -0.10 -2.84 -0.32
CA SER A 51 -0.55 -2.03 -1.46
C SER A 51 -2.01 -2.33 -1.83
N ALA A 52 -2.65 -1.41 -2.56
CA ALA A 52 -4.01 -1.63 -3.06
C ALA A 52 -4.09 -2.87 -3.99
N ASP A 53 -3.05 -3.14 -4.79
CA ASP A 53 -3.00 -4.29 -5.68
C ASP A 53 -2.85 -5.62 -4.92
N GLU A 54 -2.01 -5.66 -3.88
CA GLU A 54 -1.92 -6.84 -3.00
C GLU A 54 -3.26 -7.14 -2.33
N ILE A 55 -3.93 -6.12 -1.81
CA ILE A 55 -5.26 -6.26 -1.21
C ILE A 55 -6.25 -6.77 -2.27
N ALA A 56 -6.29 -6.15 -3.45
CA ALA A 56 -7.16 -6.58 -4.53
C ALA A 56 -6.92 -8.04 -4.93
N ASN A 57 -5.65 -8.47 -4.98
CA ASN A 57 -5.28 -9.84 -5.30
C ASN A 57 -5.78 -10.84 -4.24
N ASP A 58 -5.76 -10.49 -2.95
CA ASP A 58 -6.33 -11.35 -1.91
C ASP A 58 -7.82 -11.60 -2.10
N PHE A 59 -8.57 -10.55 -2.45
CA PHE A 59 -10.00 -10.66 -2.73
C PHE A 59 -10.29 -11.42 -4.02
N ARG A 60 -9.53 -11.17 -5.09
CA ARG A 60 -9.64 -11.95 -6.34
C ARG A 60 -9.35 -13.43 -6.10
N ALA A 61 -8.30 -13.74 -5.35
CA ALA A 61 -7.95 -15.11 -4.96
C ALA A 61 -9.02 -15.78 -4.09
N ALA A 62 -9.79 -14.99 -3.34
CA ALA A 62 -10.95 -15.45 -2.58
C ALA A 62 -12.24 -15.54 -3.43
N GLY A 63 -12.20 -15.23 -4.72
CA GLY A 63 -13.32 -15.36 -5.66
C GLY A 63 -14.23 -14.13 -5.77
N TYR A 64 -13.81 -12.97 -5.28
CA TYR A 64 -14.59 -11.74 -5.37
C TYR A 64 -14.24 -10.90 -6.60
N GLU A 65 -15.23 -10.20 -7.14
CA GLU A 65 -15.02 -9.21 -8.18
C GLU A 65 -14.51 -7.90 -7.55
N ILE A 66 -13.44 -7.36 -8.14
CA ILE A 66 -12.73 -6.18 -7.61
C ILE A 66 -12.55 -5.12 -8.68
N ASN A 67 -12.85 -3.88 -8.31
CA ASN A 67 -12.51 -2.70 -9.08
C ASN A 67 -11.51 -1.84 -8.29
N VAL A 68 -10.33 -1.59 -8.86
CA VAL A 68 -9.32 -0.71 -8.27
C VAL A 68 -9.28 0.59 -9.05
N ARG A 69 -9.43 1.71 -8.36
CA ARG A 69 -9.42 3.04 -8.99
C ARG A 69 -8.82 4.11 -8.10
N GLN A 70 -8.35 5.19 -8.71
CA GLN A 70 -7.97 6.38 -7.97
C GLN A 70 -9.21 7.09 -7.39
N SER A 71 -9.07 7.64 -6.19
CA SER A 71 -10.07 8.53 -5.60
C SER A 71 -10.14 9.84 -6.37
N THR A 72 -11.35 10.29 -6.68
CA THR A 72 -11.61 11.63 -7.23
C THR A 72 -12.00 12.64 -6.15
N ARG A 73 -12.02 12.22 -4.87
CA ARG A 73 -12.38 13.07 -3.73
C ARG A 73 -11.17 13.35 -2.83
N GLY A 74 -11.23 14.47 -2.11
CA GLY A 74 -10.15 14.91 -1.22
C GLY A 74 -8.92 15.35 -2.02
N SER A 75 -7.72 14.93 -1.59
CA SER A 75 -6.47 15.18 -2.33
C SER A 75 -6.34 14.34 -3.61
N GLY A 76 -7.22 13.37 -3.83
CA GLY A 76 -7.15 12.43 -4.95
C GLY A 76 -5.99 11.44 -4.89
N GLN A 77 -5.26 11.36 -3.76
CA GLN A 77 -4.08 10.51 -3.61
C GLN A 77 -4.39 9.07 -3.21
N ALA A 78 -5.62 8.79 -2.78
CA ALA A 78 -5.98 7.46 -2.30
C ALA A 78 -6.41 6.54 -3.44
N LEU A 79 -5.94 5.30 -3.39
CA LEU A 79 -6.49 4.21 -4.18
C LEU A 79 -7.68 3.59 -3.46
N ILE A 80 -8.71 3.24 -4.21
CA ILE A 80 -9.93 2.62 -3.73
C ILE A 80 -10.02 1.23 -4.35
N VAL A 81 -10.14 0.23 -3.49
CA VAL A 81 -10.46 -1.15 -3.82
C VAL A 81 -11.93 -1.38 -3.49
N GLU A 82 -12.77 -1.41 -4.51
CA GLU A 82 -14.19 -1.72 -4.37
C GLU A 82 -14.39 -3.23 -4.45
N VAL A 83 -15.12 -3.78 -3.47
CA VAL A 83 -15.33 -5.22 -3.32
C VAL A 83 -16.80 -5.53 -3.55
N LYS A 84 -17.12 -6.31 -4.57
CA LYS A 84 -18.51 -6.72 -4.86
C LYS A 84 -18.81 -8.09 -4.25
N GLY A 85 -19.95 -8.20 -3.58
CA GLY A 85 -20.49 -9.47 -3.07
C GLY A 85 -19.85 -10.00 -1.78
N HIS A 86 -18.87 -9.31 -1.19
CA HIS A 86 -18.30 -9.73 0.08
C HIS A 86 -19.22 -9.40 1.26
N PRO A 87 -19.50 -10.35 2.17
CA PRO A 87 -20.54 -10.20 3.19
C PRO A 87 -20.27 -9.08 4.21
N GLN A 88 -18.99 -8.81 4.47
CA GLN A 88 -18.58 -7.90 5.55
C GLN A 88 -17.82 -6.65 5.11
N ILE A 89 -17.34 -6.57 3.86
CA ILE A 89 -16.42 -5.53 3.40
C ILE A 89 -16.87 -5.09 2.02
N SER A 90 -17.16 -3.81 1.84
CA SER A 90 -17.61 -3.28 0.55
C SER A 90 -16.56 -2.43 -0.15
N GLN A 91 -15.66 -1.81 0.62
CA GLN A 91 -14.67 -0.90 0.08
C GLN A 91 -13.48 -0.75 1.01
N ILE A 92 -12.29 -0.69 0.43
CA ILE A 92 -11.04 -0.35 1.12
C ILE A 92 -10.42 0.85 0.43
N GLN A 93 -10.05 1.87 1.19
CA GLN A 93 -9.29 3.01 0.71
C GLN A 93 -7.88 2.96 1.30
N VAL A 94 -6.86 2.99 0.44
CA VAL A 94 -5.45 3.06 0.80
C VAL A 94 -4.97 4.49 0.54
N HIS A 95 -4.62 5.23 1.59
CA HIS A 95 -4.16 6.61 1.46
C HIS A 95 -2.71 6.73 1.95
N PRO A 96 -1.79 7.31 1.16
CA PRO A 96 -0.39 7.46 1.53
C PRO A 96 -0.13 8.53 2.62
N GLY A 97 -1.19 9.01 3.28
CA GLY A 97 -1.11 10.19 4.17
C GLY A 97 -1.06 11.53 3.44
N GLY A 98 -0.82 12.59 4.20
CA GLY A 98 -0.82 13.98 3.78
C GLY A 98 -2.01 14.80 4.29
N GLY A 99 -1.94 16.11 4.08
CA GLY A 99 -2.98 17.06 4.47
C GLY A 99 -3.28 17.00 5.97
N ARG A 100 -4.56 16.96 6.33
CA ARG A 100 -5.03 16.99 7.73
C ARG A 100 -4.64 15.76 8.55
N HIS A 101 -4.44 14.63 7.90
CA HIS A 101 -4.21 13.34 8.56
C HIS A 101 -2.73 12.99 8.68
N GLU A 102 -1.86 13.65 7.93
CA GLU A 102 -0.40 13.46 7.90
C GLU A 102 0.07 12.03 7.57
N GLY A 103 -0.11 11.07 8.45
CA GLY A 103 0.27 9.67 8.27
C GLY A 103 -0.63 8.88 7.31
N ALA A 104 -0.07 7.78 6.81
CA ALA A 104 -0.78 6.83 5.96
C ALA A 104 -1.92 6.13 6.73
N TYR A 105 -2.98 5.76 6.01
CA TYR A 105 -4.09 5.04 6.60
C TYR A 105 -4.82 4.15 5.60
N TYR A 106 -5.47 3.14 6.15
CA TYR A 106 -6.40 2.26 5.47
C TYR A 106 -7.79 2.52 6.05
N LYS A 107 -8.76 2.87 5.20
CA LYS A 107 -10.16 3.00 5.60
C LYS A 107 -10.97 1.86 5.00
N VAL A 108 -11.49 0.99 5.85
CA VAL A 108 -12.28 -0.18 5.45
C VAL A 108 -13.74 0.05 5.83
N SER A 109 -14.60 0.06 4.83
CA SER A 109 -16.05 0.11 4.99
C SER A 109 -16.58 -1.29 5.21
N THR A 110 -17.18 -1.52 6.37
CA THR A 110 -17.80 -2.78 6.76
C THR A 110 -19.32 -2.66 6.84
N THR A 111 -20.02 -3.78 6.74
CA THR A 111 -21.49 -3.81 6.84
C THR A 111 -21.99 -3.79 8.29
N THR A 112 -21.18 -4.25 9.26
CA THR A 112 -21.59 -4.41 10.67
C THR A 112 -20.96 -3.38 11.61
N GLU A 113 -19.66 -3.10 11.51
CA GLU A 113 -18.93 -2.22 12.43
C GLU A 113 -18.83 -0.77 11.90
N GLY A 114 -19.48 -0.47 10.77
CA GLY A 114 -19.32 0.79 10.08
C GLY A 114 -17.93 0.91 9.46
N THR A 115 -17.15 1.93 9.84
CA THR A 115 -15.81 2.16 9.28
C THR A 115 -14.73 1.78 10.28
N ILE A 116 -13.80 0.93 9.84
CA ILE A 116 -12.55 0.65 10.55
C ILE A 116 -11.43 1.41 9.85
N LYS A 117 -10.59 2.11 10.61
CA LYS A 117 -9.36 2.73 10.11
C LYS A 117 -8.15 2.10 10.75
N VAL A 118 -7.23 1.63 9.93
CA VAL A 118 -5.93 1.12 10.37
C VAL A 118 -4.88 2.19 10.08
N VAL A 119 -4.17 2.61 11.12
CA VAL A 119 -3.26 3.76 11.11
C VAL A 119 -1.97 3.43 11.85
N ASP A 120 -0.95 4.25 11.63
CA ASP A 120 0.18 4.39 12.55
C ASP A 120 -0.10 5.58 13.48
N PRO A 121 -0.31 5.36 14.80
CA PRO A 121 -0.62 6.42 15.74
C PRO A 121 0.47 7.48 15.90
N SER A 122 1.72 7.17 15.53
CA SER A 122 2.84 8.11 15.63
C SER A 122 2.81 9.16 14.52
N THR A 123 2.20 8.85 13.37
CA THR A 123 2.14 9.74 12.20
C THR A 123 0.73 10.20 11.84
N TYR A 124 -0.31 9.42 12.16
CA TYR A 124 -1.69 9.76 11.84
C TYR A 124 -2.27 10.78 12.82
N LYS A 125 -2.90 11.83 12.28
CA LYS A 125 -3.67 12.82 13.03
C LYS A 125 -5.18 12.57 12.87
N PRO A 126 -5.87 12.07 13.93
CA PRO A 126 -7.31 11.92 13.92
C PRO A 126 -8.02 13.28 13.85
N THR A 127 -9.20 13.29 13.25
CA THR A 127 -10.06 14.49 13.29
C THR A 127 -10.91 14.50 14.56
N PRO A 128 -11.14 15.65 15.21
CA PRO A 128 -12.09 15.73 16.32
C PRO A 128 -13.47 15.19 15.91
N GLY A 129 -14.01 14.28 16.72
CA GLY A 129 -15.31 13.63 16.44
C GLY A 129 -15.28 12.50 15.41
N GLU A 130 -14.10 11.96 15.09
CA GLU A 130 -13.97 10.80 14.20
C GLU A 130 -14.75 9.58 14.74
N LYS A 131 -15.74 9.12 13.97
CA LYS A 131 -16.60 7.98 14.32
C LYS A 131 -16.04 6.61 13.89
N ALA A 132 -14.94 6.61 13.15
CA ALA A 132 -14.31 5.36 12.72
C ALA A 132 -13.64 4.67 13.90
N LYS A 133 -13.73 3.33 13.95
CA LYS A 133 -12.94 2.52 14.87
C LYS A 133 -11.48 2.58 14.44
N ILE A 134 -10.64 3.23 15.24
CA ILE A 134 -9.20 3.34 14.96
C ILE A 134 -8.47 2.11 15.52
N VAL A 135 -7.62 1.50 14.70
CA VAL A 135 -6.77 0.36 15.04
C VAL A 135 -5.33 0.71 14.71
N SER A 136 -4.40 0.42 15.63
CA SER A 136 -2.95 0.53 15.37
C SER A 136 -2.50 -0.60 14.47
N GLY A 137 -1.88 -0.27 13.33
CA GLY A 137 -1.30 -1.23 12.39
C GLY A 137 0.22 -1.10 12.21
N GLY A 138 0.76 0.09 12.49
CA GLY A 138 2.20 0.40 12.51
C GLY A 138 2.69 0.80 13.90
#